data_AF-A0A9E2ZKD0-F1
#
_entry.id   AF-A0A9E2ZKD0-F1
#
_cell.length_a   1.000
_cell.length_b   1.000
_cell.length_c   1.000
_cell.angle_alpha   90.00
_cell.angle_beta   90.00
_cell.angle_gamma   90.00
#
_symmetry.space_group_name_H-M   'P 1'
#
loop_
_entity.id
_entity.type
_entity.pdbx_description
1 polymer ?
#
loop_
_entity_poly.entity_id
_entity_poly.type
_entity_poly.pdbx_seq_one_letter_code
_entity_poly.pdbx_strand_id
1 'polypeptide(L)'
;MSSGDDQPFKVLIAGGGVAALEAALALRELAAERVSTTLLAPEREFVYRPLSVAEPFGHRTARRYSIDEIAQDIGAEFKHDAFTALDAQGRIVGTENGEQLEYDALLLAMGAKTRPRFRHALTIDDRHLDEQLHGLIQDVEEGYVHELAFLVPSPVTWPLPIYELALMTANRAFEMNVDLEITLITSEDAPLTIFGTDASEGVRRLLEQRGIRTITSTNCETPEPGRVSLHGGMTNLYPDRIVALPELVGPFARGVHE
;
A
#
# COMPACT_ATOMS: atom_id res chain seq x y z
N MET A 1 -6.22 55.16 2.25
CA MET A 1 -5.70 54.07 3.11
C MET A 1 -5.86 52.80 2.31
N SER A 2 -4.74 52.23 1.87
CA SER A 2 -4.67 51.14 0.91
C SER A 2 -5.33 49.89 1.48
N SER A 3 -6.37 49.39 0.82
CA SER A 3 -6.84 48.01 0.93
C SER A 3 -5.68 47.11 0.49
N GLY A 4 -4.99 46.49 1.46
CA GLY A 4 -4.13 45.36 1.16
C GLY A 4 -5.03 44.25 0.65
N ASP A 5 -4.84 43.87 -0.60
CA ASP A 5 -5.45 42.70 -1.22
C ASP A 5 -4.91 41.48 -0.45
N ASP A 6 -5.63 41.03 0.58
CA ASP A 6 -5.16 39.96 1.47
C ASP A 6 -5.32 38.64 0.70
N GLN A 7 -4.36 38.36 -0.18
CA GLN A 7 -4.37 37.16 -1.00
C GLN A 7 -4.40 35.93 -0.07
N PRO A 8 -5.26 34.94 -0.38
CA PRO A 8 -5.35 33.74 0.44
C PRO A 8 -4.00 33.01 0.44
N PHE A 9 -3.61 32.49 1.61
CA PHE A 9 -2.34 31.80 1.81
C PHE A 9 -2.31 30.52 0.95
N LYS A 10 -1.29 30.38 0.09
CA LYS A 10 -1.23 29.30 -0.90
C LYS A 10 -0.67 28.02 -0.28
N VAL A 11 -1.49 26.98 -0.20
CA VAL A 11 -1.09 25.64 0.26
C VAL A 11 -1.06 24.69 -0.92
N LEU A 12 0.12 24.16 -1.22
CA LEU A 12 0.30 23.10 -2.20
C LEU A 12 0.41 21.76 -1.46
N ILE A 13 -0.38 20.77 -1.87
CA ILE A 13 -0.34 19.41 -1.35
C ILE A 13 0.09 18.49 -2.48
N ALA A 14 1.26 17.85 -2.36
CA ALA A 14 1.75 16.89 -3.32
C ALA A 14 1.29 15.48 -2.92
N GLY A 15 0.32 14.93 -3.64
CA GLY A 15 -0.25 13.59 -3.45
C GLY A 15 -1.77 13.56 -3.59
N GLY A 16 -2.30 12.39 -3.92
CA GLY A 16 -3.75 12.13 -4.07
C GLY A 16 -4.28 11.04 -3.13
N GLY A 17 -3.49 10.67 -2.11
CA GLY A 17 -3.84 9.61 -1.15
C GLY A 17 -4.59 10.12 0.08
N VAL A 18 -4.82 9.23 1.05
CA VAL A 18 -5.56 9.51 2.30
C VAL A 18 -5.04 10.78 2.97
N ALA A 19 -3.73 10.87 3.23
CA ALA A 19 -3.14 12.02 3.91
C ALA A 19 -3.35 13.35 3.17
N ALA A 20 -3.33 13.34 1.84
CA ALA A 20 -3.54 14.55 1.04
C ALA A 20 -5.00 15.02 1.09
N LEU A 21 -5.94 14.10 0.90
CA LEU A 21 -7.37 14.41 0.90
C LEU A 21 -7.86 14.83 2.30
N GLU A 22 -7.42 14.14 3.35
CA GLU A 22 -7.72 14.51 4.74
C GLU A 22 -7.14 15.89 5.10
N ALA A 23 -5.93 16.20 4.64
CA ALA A 23 -5.34 17.52 4.84
C ALA A 23 -6.13 18.62 4.11
N ALA A 24 -6.56 18.38 2.88
CA ALA A 24 -7.36 19.33 2.12
C ALA A 24 -8.74 19.57 2.77
N LEU A 25 -9.40 18.51 3.25
CA LEU A 25 -10.65 18.59 4.02
C LEU A 25 -10.45 19.40 5.32
N ALA A 26 -9.40 19.11 6.08
CA ALA A 26 -9.09 19.83 7.31
C ALA A 26 -8.77 21.31 7.05
N LEU A 27 -8.05 21.63 5.98
CA LEU A 27 -7.79 23.02 5.59
C LEU A 27 -9.08 23.76 5.22
N ARG A 28 -9.98 23.11 4.48
CA ARG A 28 -11.29 23.68 4.16
C ARG A 28 -12.10 23.97 5.42
N GLU A 29 -12.13 23.04 6.38
CA GLU A 29 -12.87 23.20 7.63
C GLU A 29 -12.25 24.29 8.54
N LEU A 30 -10.93 24.30 8.68
CA LEU A 30 -10.23 25.13 9.67
C LEU A 30 -9.90 26.53 9.15
N ALA A 31 -9.56 26.66 7.86
CA ALA A 31 -9.05 27.90 7.27
C ALA A 31 -9.98 28.54 6.24
N ALA A 32 -10.81 27.74 5.55
CA ALA A 32 -11.76 28.20 4.54
C ALA A 32 -11.11 29.19 3.55
N GLU A 33 -11.73 30.33 3.29
CA GLU A 33 -11.27 31.35 2.32
C GLU A 33 -9.91 32.00 2.68
N ARG A 34 -9.34 31.70 3.86
CA ARG A 34 -8.00 32.20 4.24
C ARG A 34 -6.86 31.48 3.52
N VAL A 35 -7.15 30.31 2.93
CA VAL A 35 -6.18 29.49 2.19
C VAL A 35 -6.69 29.18 0.80
N SER A 36 -5.80 29.20 -0.17
CA SER A 36 -6.02 28.62 -1.49
C SER A 36 -5.28 27.29 -1.55
N THR A 37 -6.00 26.20 -1.76
CA THR A 37 -5.42 24.84 -1.71
C THR A 37 -5.33 24.26 -3.11
N THR A 38 -4.15 23.76 -3.49
CA THR A 38 -3.93 23.01 -4.73
C THR A 38 -3.46 21.58 -4.39
N LEU A 39 -4.16 20.58 -4.90
CA LEU A 39 -3.75 19.17 -4.90
C LEU A 39 -2.98 18.86 -6.18
N LEU A 40 -1.75 18.36 -6.06
CA LEU A 40 -0.91 17.91 -7.17
C LEU A 40 -0.73 16.39 -7.10
N ALA A 41 -1.29 15.63 -8.04
CA ALA A 41 -1.13 14.18 -8.06
C ALA A 41 -1.11 13.59 -9.49
N PRO A 42 -0.30 12.55 -9.74
CA PRO A 42 -0.29 11.87 -11.03
C PRO A 42 -1.51 10.95 -11.23
N GLU A 43 -2.17 10.51 -10.15
CA GLU A 43 -3.41 9.73 -10.24
C GLU A 43 -4.64 10.63 -10.41
N ARG A 44 -5.64 10.15 -11.15
CA ARG A 44 -6.95 10.83 -11.29
C ARG A 44 -7.97 10.38 -10.25
N GLU A 45 -7.78 9.18 -9.72
CA GLU A 45 -8.73 8.52 -8.83
C GLU A 45 -8.07 8.18 -7.50
N PHE A 46 -8.79 8.43 -6.43
CA PHE A 46 -8.49 7.90 -5.11
C PHE A 46 -9.15 6.53 -4.94
N VAL A 47 -8.36 5.53 -4.57
CA VAL A 47 -8.83 4.19 -4.21
C VAL A 47 -8.51 3.94 -2.74
N TYR A 48 -9.52 3.55 -1.96
CA TYR A 48 -9.31 3.16 -0.57
C TYR A 48 -8.78 1.71 -0.51
N ARG A 49 -7.47 1.60 -0.76
CA ARG A 49 -6.74 0.34 -0.97
C ARG A 49 -6.88 -0.72 0.12
N PRO A 50 -7.06 -0.39 1.42
CA PRO A 50 -7.29 -1.42 2.43
C PRO A 50 -8.49 -2.34 2.16
N LEU A 51 -9.45 -1.93 1.31
CA LEU A 51 -10.59 -2.77 0.94
C LEU A 51 -10.34 -3.68 -0.27
N SER A 52 -9.23 -3.54 -1.01
CA SER A 52 -9.00 -4.33 -2.24
C SER A 52 -8.60 -5.78 -1.97
N VAL A 53 -8.13 -6.10 -0.77
CA VAL A 53 -7.74 -7.48 -0.36
C VAL A 53 -8.85 -8.50 -0.50
N ALA A 54 -10.10 -8.06 -0.49
CA ALA A 54 -11.26 -8.93 -0.58
C ALA A 54 -11.72 -9.20 -2.03
N GLU A 55 -11.26 -8.41 -2.99
CA GLU A 55 -11.65 -8.51 -4.41
C GLU A 55 -11.34 -9.89 -5.03
N PRO A 56 -10.14 -10.47 -4.86
CA PRO A 56 -9.79 -11.77 -5.45
C PRO A 56 -10.71 -12.92 -5.02
N PHE A 57 -11.47 -12.73 -3.93
CA PHE A 57 -12.37 -13.70 -3.35
C PHE A 57 -13.84 -13.43 -3.71
N GLY A 58 -14.11 -12.52 -4.66
CA GLY A 58 -15.46 -12.20 -5.12
C GLY A 58 -16.26 -11.32 -4.16
N HIS A 59 -15.60 -10.64 -3.21
CA HIS A 59 -16.24 -9.62 -2.38
C HIS A 59 -16.26 -8.26 -3.10
N ARG A 60 -16.84 -7.24 -2.45
CA ARG A 60 -17.05 -5.92 -3.07
C ARG A 60 -15.73 -5.27 -3.47
N THR A 61 -15.73 -4.66 -4.64
CA THR A 61 -14.62 -3.85 -5.13
C THR A 61 -14.43 -2.59 -4.29
N ALA A 62 -13.16 -2.22 -4.12
CA ALA A 62 -12.74 -0.96 -3.53
C ALA A 62 -13.29 0.18 -4.38
N ARG A 63 -13.98 1.11 -3.72
CA ARG A 63 -14.55 2.28 -4.39
C ARG A 63 -13.43 3.17 -4.92
N ARG A 64 -13.65 3.68 -6.13
CA ARG A 64 -12.80 4.66 -6.80
C ARG A 64 -13.54 5.99 -6.81
N TYR A 65 -12.86 7.06 -6.45
CA TYR A 65 -13.43 8.41 -6.40
C TYR A 65 -12.58 9.34 -7.24
N SER A 66 -13.20 10.19 -8.05
CA SER A 66 -12.48 11.22 -8.81
C SER A 66 -11.85 12.22 -7.85
N ILE A 67 -10.54 12.43 -7.96
CA ILE A 67 -9.84 13.44 -7.14
C ILE A 67 -10.28 14.84 -7.54
N ASP A 68 -10.55 15.07 -8.82
CA ASP A 68 -11.06 16.34 -9.33
C ASP A 68 -12.43 16.68 -8.73
N GLU A 69 -13.35 15.71 -8.68
CA GLU A 69 -14.68 15.92 -8.08
C GLU A 69 -14.56 16.20 -6.57
N ILE A 70 -13.73 15.44 -5.85
CA ILE A 70 -13.46 15.70 -4.43
C ILE A 70 -12.87 17.11 -4.24
N ALA A 71 -11.90 17.50 -5.06
CA ALA A 71 -11.26 18.80 -5.00
C ALA A 71 -12.28 19.93 -5.23
N GLN A 72 -13.16 19.79 -6.23
CA GLN A 72 -14.22 20.75 -6.51
C GLN A 72 -15.19 20.89 -5.32
N ASP A 73 -15.63 19.78 -4.73
CA ASP A 73 -16.54 19.77 -3.58
C ASP A 73 -15.94 20.49 -2.35
N ILE A 74 -14.62 20.39 -2.15
CA ILE A 74 -13.91 21.06 -1.05
C ILE A 74 -13.38 22.46 -1.42
N GLY A 75 -13.57 22.92 -2.66
CA GLY A 75 -13.07 24.20 -3.17
C GLY A 75 -11.55 24.28 -3.30
N ALA A 76 -10.89 23.15 -3.57
CA ALA A 76 -9.47 23.07 -3.93
C ALA A 76 -9.30 22.99 -5.45
N GLU A 77 -8.14 23.42 -5.94
CA GLU A 77 -7.72 23.17 -7.32
C GLU A 77 -7.07 21.78 -7.40
N PHE A 78 -7.39 21.00 -8.43
CA PHE A 78 -6.68 19.76 -8.74
C PHE A 78 -5.79 19.92 -9.97
N LYS A 79 -4.50 19.64 -9.81
CA LYS A 79 -3.51 19.55 -10.87
C LYS A 79 -3.09 18.09 -11.09
N HIS A 80 -3.55 17.54 -12.21
CA HIS A 80 -3.17 16.20 -12.65
C HIS A 80 -1.77 16.22 -13.32
N ASP A 81 -0.74 16.13 -12.48
CA ASP A 81 0.67 16.12 -12.85
C ASP A 81 1.50 15.49 -11.70
N ALA A 82 2.73 15.09 -11.97
CA ALA A 82 3.62 14.48 -10.99
C ALA A 82 4.57 15.52 -10.38
N PHE A 83 4.77 15.44 -9.06
CA PHE A 83 5.84 16.17 -8.38
C PHE A 83 7.22 15.64 -8.83
N THR A 84 8.16 16.52 -9.18
CA THR A 84 9.51 16.11 -9.61
C THR A 84 10.65 16.72 -8.79
N ALA A 85 10.51 17.99 -8.39
CA ALA A 85 11.58 18.72 -7.71
C ALA A 85 11.04 19.78 -6.74
N LEU A 86 11.82 20.05 -5.70
CA LEU A 86 11.60 21.12 -4.73
C LEU A 86 12.74 22.14 -4.81
N ASP A 87 12.39 23.40 -5.03
CA ASP A 87 13.21 24.55 -4.62
C ASP A 87 12.62 25.11 -3.32
N ALA A 88 13.21 24.74 -2.20
CA ALA A 88 12.73 25.14 -0.88
C ALA A 88 13.01 26.62 -0.59
N GLN A 89 14.12 27.16 -1.09
CA GLN A 89 14.48 28.57 -0.90
C GLN A 89 13.57 29.48 -1.74
N GLY A 90 13.33 29.11 -3.00
CA GLY A 90 12.42 29.81 -3.90
C GLY A 90 10.93 29.55 -3.63
N ARG A 91 10.60 28.55 -2.80
CA ARG A 91 9.24 28.05 -2.54
C ARG A 91 8.48 27.64 -3.81
N ILE A 92 9.17 26.86 -4.64
CA ILE A 92 8.64 26.39 -5.93
C ILE A 92 8.70 24.87 -5.98
N VAL A 93 7.63 24.27 -6.48
CA VAL A 93 7.58 22.86 -6.87
C VAL A 93 7.63 22.75 -8.39
N GLY A 94 8.55 21.92 -8.88
CA GLY A 94 8.58 21.50 -10.27
C GLY A 94 7.69 20.28 -10.50
N THR A 95 7.01 20.27 -11.63
CA THR A 95 6.14 19.16 -12.08
C THR A 95 6.78 18.37 -13.22
N GLU A 96 6.17 17.26 -13.65
CA GLU A 96 6.68 16.44 -14.76
C GLU A 96 6.45 17.11 -16.11
N ASN A 97 5.34 17.83 -16.29
CA ASN A 97 5.10 18.60 -17.53
C ASN A 97 5.87 19.93 -17.58
N GLY A 98 6.72 20.21 -16.60
CA GLY A 98 7.59 21.39 -16.57
C GLY A 98 6.94 22.66 -16.04
N GLU A 99 5.71 22.58 -15.51
CA GLU A 99 5.10 23.67 -14.77
C GLU A 99 5.82 23.89 -13.43
N GLN A 100 5.87 25.15 -12.99
CA GLN A 100 6.38 25.57 -11.69
C GLN A 100 5.23 26.10 -10.85
N LEU A 101 5.06 25.54 -9.65
CA LEU A 101 4.00 25.90 -8.72
C LEU A 101 4.60 26.59 -7.50
N GLU A 102 4.26 27.87 -7.32
CA GLU A 102 4.60 28.63 -6.12
C GLU A 102 3.71 28.24 -4.94
N TYR A 103 4.26 28.25 -3.72
CA TYR A 103 3.51 27.97 -2.51
C TYR A 103 3.97 28.85 -1.33
N ASP A 104 3.09 29.05 -0.36
CA ASP A 104 3.45 29.58 0.96
C ASP A 104 3.72 28.45 1.95
N ALA A 105 2.97 27.34 1.85
CA ALA A 105 3.29 26.07 2.51
C ALA A 105 3.14 24.88 1.55
N LEU A 106 4.00 23.88 1.74
CA LEU A 106 4.00 22.63 0.99
C LEU A 106 3.78 21.45 1.94
N LEU A 107 2.81 20.60 1.62
CA LEU A 107 2.62 19.30 2.25
C LEU A 107 3.03 18.19 1.28
N LEU A 108 4.04 17.40 1.66
CA LEU A 108 4.45 16.21 0.92
C LEU A 108 3.65 14.99 1.41
N ALA A 109 2.68 14.55 0.62
CA ALA A 109 1.76 13.45 0.90
C ALA A 109 1.73 12.41 -0.24
N MET A 110 2.86 12.20 -0.92
CA MET A 110 3.00 11.38 -2.13
C MET A 110 2.95 9.86 -1.87
N GLY A 111 2.84 9.43 -0.61
CA GLY A 111 2.87 8.02 -0.23
C GLY A 111 4.23 7.35 -0.52
N ALA A 112 4.20 6.04 -0.78
CA ALA A 112 5.37 5.24 -1.09
C ALA A 112 5.25 4.59 -2.48
N LYS A 113 6.39 4.28 -3.09
CA LYS A 113 6.48 3.42 -4.26
C LYS A 113 6.69 1.98 -3.80
N THR A 114 6.10 1.03 -4.52
CA THR A 114 6.29 -0.41 -4.29
C THR A 114 7.46 -0.92 -5.12
N ARG A 115 8.21 -1.89 -4.58
CA ARG A 115 9.28 -2.60 -5.30
C ARG A 115 9.20 -4.10 -4.99
N PRO A 116 9.29 -4.99 -6.00
CA PRO A 116 9.44 -6.42 -5.77
C PRO A 116 10.70 -6.74 -4.95
N ARG A 117 10.53 -7.47 -3.84
CA ARG A 117 11.65 -7.93 -3.01
C ARG A 117 12.15 -9.32 -3.40
N PHE A 118 11.24 -10.19 -3.82
CA PHE A 118 11.52 -11.60 -4.09
C PHE A 118 11.41 -11.85 -5.59
N ARG A 119 12.52 -12.24 -6.22
CA ARG A 119 12.58 -12.44 -7.68
C ARG A 119 11.61 -13.53 -8.17
N HIS A 120 11.43 -14.59 -7.38
CA HIS A 120 10.67 -15.77 -7.78
C HIS A 120 9.37 -15.90 -6.98
N ALA A 121 8.76 -14.77 -6.62
CA ALA A 121 7.45 -14.70 -5.99
C ALA A 121 6.54 -13.73 -6.75
N LEU A 122 5.24 -13.98 -6.69
CA LEU A 122 4.23 -12.99 -7.07
C LEU A 122 4.22 -11.88 -6.03
N THR A 123 4.70 -10.69 -6.39
CA THR A 123 4.64 -9.52 -5.50
C THR A 123 3.27 -8.87 -5.64
N ILE A 124 2.55 -8.69 -4.53
CA ILE A 124 1.22 -8.09 -4.55
C ILE A 124 1.29 -6.59 -4.87
N ASP A 125 0.35 -6.13 -5.70
CA ASP A 125 0.07 -4.72 -6.00
C ASP A 125 -1.38 -4.45 -5.62
N ASP A 126 -1.58 -3.62 -4.60
CA ASP A 126 -2.89 -3.29 -4.05
C ASP A 126 -3.83 -2.61 -5.05
N ARG A 127 -3.29 -2.05 -6.15
CA ARG A 127 -4.04 -1.41 -7.24
C ARG A 127 -4.61 -2.40 -8.27
N HIS A 128 -4.03 -3.60 -8.35
CA HIS A 128 -4.33 -4.63 -9.36
C HIS A 128 -4.54 -6.01 -8.71
N LEU A 129 -4.91 -6.03 -7.44
CA LEU A 129 -4.83 -7.23 -6.62
C LEU A 129 -5.77 -8.34 -7.10
N ASP A 130 -6.99 -7.97 -7.51
CA ASP A 130 -7.96 -8.88 -8.13
C ASP A 130 -7.38 -9.58 -9.36
N GLU A 131 -6.91 -8.80 -10.34
CA GLU A 131 -6.30 -9.30 -11.58
C GLU A 131 -5.09 -10.21 -11.31
N GLN A 132 -4.26 -9.84 -10.33
CA GLN A 132 -3.04 -10.58 -9.98
C GLN A 132 -3.33 -11.93 -9.31
N LEU A 133 -4.33 -11.98 -8.43
CA LEU A 133 -4.62 -13.16 -7.63
C LEU A 133 -5.73 -14.03 -8.20
N HIS A 134 -6.53 -13.52 -9.14
CA HIS A 134 -7.64 -14.27 -9.74
C HIS A 134 -7.24 -15.69 -10.18
N GLY A 135 -6.18 -15.81 -10.98
CA GLY A 135 -5.71 -17.11 -11.45
C GLY A 135 -5.11 -17.99 -10.34
N LEU A 136 -4.49 -17.40 -9.33
CA LEU A 136 -3.98 -18.16 -8.17
C LEU A 136 -5.14 -18.72 -7.35
N ILE A 137 -6.17 -17.92 -7.10
CA ILE A 137 -7.34 -18.36 -6.34
C ILE A 137 -8.09 -19.42 -7.13
N GLN A 138 -8.25 -19.28 -8.45
CA GLN A 138 -8.84 -20.33 -9.28
C GLN A 138 -8.05 -21.65 -9.19
N ASP A 139 -6.71 -21.59 -9.27
CA ASP A 139 -5.88 -22.80 -9.12
C ASP A 139 -6.02 -23.45 -7.74
N VAL A 140 -6.25 -22.66 -6.68
CA VAL A 140 -6.59 -23.17 -5.34
C VAL A 140 -7.96 -23.83 -5.36
N GLU A 141 -8.98 -23.20 -5.94
CA GLU A 141 -10.34 -23.75 -6.03
C GLU A 141 -10.41 -25.06 -6.82
N GLU A 142 -9.58 -25.20 -7.85
CA GLU A 142 -9.47 -26.40 -8.69
C GLU A 142 -8.52 -27.47 -8.10
N GLY A 143 -7.83 -27.16 -7.01
CA GLY A 143 -6.90 -28.08 -6.33
C GLY A 143 -5.58 -28.32 -7.07
N TYR A 144 -5.14 -27.37 -7.90
CA TYR A 144 -3.84 -27.41 -8.58
C TYR A 144 -2.68 -26.89 -7.74
N VAL A 145 -2.98 -26.27 -6.58
CA VAL A 145 -2.00 -25.78 -5.62
C VAL A 145 -2.19 -26.54 -4.33
N HIS A 146 -1.14 -27.20 -3.86
CA HIS A 146 -1.11 -27.98 -2.63
C HIS A 146 -0.33 -27.29 -1.53
N GLU A 147 0.75 -26.57 -1.86
CA GLU A 147 1.54 -25.80 -0.90
C GLU A 147 1.71 -24.34 -1.38
N LEU A 148 1.30 -23.38 -0.55
CA LEU A 148 1.35 -21.95 -0.83
C LEU A 148 2.13 -21.21 0.26
N ALA A 149 3.13 -20.44 -0.14
CA ALA A 149 3.90 -19.59 0.77
C ALA A 149 3.53 -18.11 0.65
N PHE A 150 3.30 -17.46 1.78
CA PHE A 150 3.13 -16.01 1.90
C PHE A 150 4.36 -15.40 2.59
N LEU A 151 5.02 -14.45 1.93
CA LEU A 151 6.27 -13.87 2.39
C LEU A 151 6.11 -12.39 2.76
N VAL A 152 6.61 -12.04 3.95
CA VAL A 152 6.72 -10.64 4.40
C VAL A 152 8.18 -10.19 4.26
N PRO A 153 8.48 -9.15 3.46
CA PRO A 153 9.84 -8.62 3.31
C PRO A 153 10.26 -7.84 4.57
N SER A 154 11.55 -7.79 4.83
CA SER A 154 12.15 -6.95 5.87
C SER A 154 12.91 -5.77 5.25
N PRO A 155 12.73 -4.52 5.75
CA PRO A 155 11.89 -4.13 6.88
C PRO A 155 10.39 -4.09 6.54
N VAL A 156 9.56 -4.41 7.53
CA VAL A 156 8.09 -4.42 7.42
C VAL A 156 7.52 -3.03 7.73
N THR A 157 6.66 -2.51 6.85
CA THR A 157 5.99 -1.21 7.04
C THR A 157 4.48 -1.35 7.14
N TRP A 158 3.84 -2.14 6.27
CA TRP A 158 2.40 -2.39 6.30
C TRP A 158 2.10 -3.88 6.03
N PRO A 159 2.19 -4.74 7.07
CA PRO A 159 2.09 -6.19 6.88
C PRO A 159 0.66 -6.70 6.70
N LEU A 160 -0.35 -5.95 7.14
CA LEU A 160 -1.74 -6.43 7.27
C LEU A 160 -2.28 -7.18 6.03
N PRO A 161 -2.09 -6.68 4.78
CA PRO A 161 -2.66 -7.32 3.61
C PRO A 161 -2.24 -8.78 3.41
N ILE A 162 -1.01 -9.15 3.78
CA ILE A 162 -0.53 -10.52 3.57
C ILE A 162 -1.19 -11.53 4.54
N TYR A 163 -1.49 -11.08 5.76
CA TYR A 163 -2.18 -11.88 6.77
C TYR A 163 -3.65 -12.03 6.39
N GLU A 164 -4.28 -10.96 5.88
CA GLU A 164 -5.63 -11.01 5.33
C GLU A 164 -5.70 -11.99 4.16
N LEU A 165 -4.80 -11.88 3.18
CA LEU A 165 -4.75 -12.78 2.03
C LEU A 165 -4.53 -14.24 2.44
N ALA A 166 -3.64 -14.52 3.40
CA ALA A 166 -3.42 -15.88 3.90
C ALA A 166 -4.68 -16.47 4.56
N LEU A 167 -5.36 -15.70 5.42
CA LEU A 167 -6.60 -16.12 6.08
C LEU A 167 -7.75 -16.33 5.09
N MET A 168 -7.90 -15.42 4.12
CA MET A 168 -8.94 -15.52 3.10
C MET A 168 -8.70 -16.69 2.15
N THR A 169 -7.44 -16.95 1.78
CA THR A 169 -7.06 -18.12 0.97
C THR A 169 -7.34 -19.42 1.70
N ALA A 170 -6.96 -19.53 2.99
CA ALA A 170 -7.28 -20.70 3.81
C ALA A 170 -8.80 -20.92 3.92
N ASN A 171 -9.58 -19.84 4.08
CA ASN A 171 -11.03 -19.94 4.13
C ASN A 171 -11.63 -20.40 2.80
N ARG A 172 -11.12 -19.89 1.67
CA ARG A 172 -11.58 -20.31 0.34
C ARG A 172 -11.28 -21.78 0.07
N ALA A 173 -10.07 -22.26 0.37
CA ALA A 173 -9.73 -23.69 0.23
C ALA A 173 -10.66 -24.58 1.09
N PHE A 174 -10.93 -24.16 2.33
CA PHE A 174 -11.89 -24.84 3.20
C PHE A 174 -13.31 -24.89 2.61
N GLU A 175 -13.82 -23.76 2.10
CA GLU A 175 -15.15 -23.69 1.45
C GLU A 175 -15.27 -24.60 0.23
N MET A 176 -14.17 -24.77 -0.52
CA MET A 176 -14.10 -25.64 -1.69
C MET A 176 -13.76 -27.09 -1.36
N ASN A 177 -13.53 -27.42 -0.08
CA ASN A 177 -13.10 -28.74 0.37
C ASN A 177 -11.80 -29.20 -0.32
N VAL A 178 -10.86 -28.27 -0.50
CA VAL A 178 -9.52 -28.50 -1.06
C VAL A 178 -8.51 -28.57 0.09
N ASP A 179 -7.62 -29.55 0.02
CA ASP A 179 -6.47 -29.64 0.93
C ASP A 179 -5.35 -28.72 0.45
N LEU A 180 -5.03 -27.71 1.26
CA LEU A 180 -4.04 -26.68 0.94
C LEU A 180 -3.19 -26.40 2.19
N GLU A 181 -1.89 -26.64 2.09
CA GLU A 181 -0.92 -26.24 3.10
C GLU A 181 -0.49 -24.79 2.85
N ILE A 182 -0.66 -23.94 3.87
CA ILE A 182 -0.23 -22.54 3.81
C ILE A 182 0.87 -22.28 4.83
N THR A 183 1.98 -21.72 4.36
CA THR A 183 3.06 -21.22 5.22
C THR A 183 3.22 -19.71 5.10
N LEU A 184 3.10 -18.98 6.21
CA LEU A 184 3.38 -17.54 6.30
C LEU A 184 4.75 -17.32 6.96
N ILE A 185 5.62 -16.56 6.29
CA ILE A 185 6.99 -16.27 6.76
C ILE A 185 7.15 -14.77 6.99
N THR A 186 7.57 -14.39 8.19
CA THR A 186 7.78 -12.99 8.58
C THR A 186 9.04 -12.82 9.42
N SER A 187 9.66 -11.64 9.27
CA SER A 187 10.76 -11.21 10.14
C SER A 187 10.28 -10.63 11.47
N GLU A 188 8.97 -10.38 11.61
CA GLU A 188 8.37 -9.96 12.88
C GLU A 188 8.52 -11.06 13.94
N ASP A 189 8.69 -10.67 15.21
CA ASP A 189 8.79 -11.64 16.31
C ASP A 189 7.49 -12.42 16.56
N ALA A 190 6.36 -11.76 16.29
CA ALA A 190 5.03 -12.33 16.31
C ALA A 190 4.18 -11.66 15.20
N PRO A 191 3.14 -12.34 14.67
CA PRO A 191 2.26 -11.77 13.66
C PRO A 191 1.73 -10.39 14.05
N LEU A 192 1.88 -9.37 13.21
CA LEU A 192 1.35 -8.04 13.45
C LEU A 192 1.79 -7.41 14.79
N THR A 193 3.01 -7.70 15.25
CA THR A 193 3.51 -7.25 16.57
C THR A 193 3.49 -5.72 16.73
N ILE A 194 3.60 -4.97 15.63
CA ILE A 194 3.53 -3.50 15.61
C ILE A 194 2.20 -2.96 16.15
N PHE A 195 1.11 -3.73 16.10
CA PHE A 195 -0.20 -3.36 16.61
C PHE A 195 -0.41 -3.73 18.09
N GLY A 196 0.64 -4.24 18.76
CA GLY A 196 0.62 -4.60 20.16
C GLY A 196 0.22 -6.06 20.42
N THR A 197 0.47 -6.50 21.65
CA THR A 197 0.37 -7.92 22.06
C THR A 197 -1.02 -8.50 21.86
N ASP A 198 -2.09 -7.77 22.22
CA ASP A 198 -3.46 -8.29 22.12
C ASP A 198 -3.89 -8.54 20.67
N ALA A 199 -3.55 -7.61 19.77
CA ALA A 199 -3.81 -7.76 18.34
C ALA A 199 -3.01 -8.92 17.74
N SER A 200 -1.72 -8.99 18.09
CA SER A 200 -0.82 -10.06 17.65
C SER A 200 -1.31 -11.45 18.07
N GLU A 201 -1.71 -11.59 19.33
CA GLU A 201 -2.25 -12.83 19.88
C GLU A 201 -3.62 -13.19 19.26
N GLY A 202 -4.46 -12.20 18.97
CA GLY A 202 -5.70 -12.39 18.22
C GLY A 202 -5.46 -12.99 16.84
N VAL A 203 -4.52 -12.42 16.07
CA VAL A 203 -4.17 -12.90 14.73
C VAL A 203 -3.48 -14.25 14.78
N ARG A 204 -2.57 -14.49 15.72
CA ARG A 204 -1.95 -15.81 15.92
C ARG A 204 -2.99 -16.90 16.07
N ARG A 205 -4.02 -16.69 16.92
CA ARG A 205 -5.11 -17.65 17.09
C ARG A 205 -5.90 -17.88 15.80
N LEU A 206 -6.16 -16.83 15.01
CA LEU A 206 -6.87 -16.98 13.73
C LEU A 206 -6.05 -17.81 12.73
N LEU A 207 -4.74 -17.56 12.64
CA LEU A 207 -3.84 -18.33 11.78
C LEU A 207 -3.82 -19.81 12.20
N GLU A 208 -3.68 -20.09 13.50
CA GLU A 208 -3.68 -21.45 14.05
C GLU A 208 -5.01 -22.19 13.83
N GLN A 209 -6.13 -21.51 14.04
CA GLN A 209 -7.47 -22.08 13.79
C GLN A 209 -7.68 -22.44 12.32
N ARG A 210 -6.98 -21.78 11.40
CA ARG A 210 -7.02 -22.05 9.96
C ARG A 210 -5.90 -22.97 9.48
N GLY A 211 -5.11 -23.53 10.39
CA GLY A 211 -4.02 -24.45 10.05
C GLY A 211 -2.85 -23.79 9.32
N ILE A 212 -2.74 -22.45 9.35
CA ILE A 212 -1.67 -21.74 8.66
C ILE A 212 -0.38 -21.86 9.48
N ARG A 213 0.64 -22.51 8.91
CA ARG A 213 1.96 -22.60 9.52
C ARG A 213 2.63 -21.23 9.48
N THR A 214 2.96 -20.67 10.63
CA THR A 214 3.62 -19.37 10.72
C THR A 214 5.06 -19.50 11.18
N ILE A 215 6.00 -18.90 10.45
CA ILE A 215 7.44 -18.87 10.77
C ILE A 215 7.83 -17.41 11.01
N THR A 216 8.11 -17.07 12.27
CA THR A 216 8.44 -15.72 12.73
C THR A 216 9.95 -15.55 12.95
N SER A 217 10.38 -14.31 13.25
CA SER A 217 11.77 -13.94 13.56
C SER A 217 12.80 -14.44 12.54
N THR A 218 12.41 -14.56 11.26
CA THR A 218 13.31 -15.02 10.21
C THR A 218 13.12 -14.25 8.92
N ASN A 219 14.22 -14.07 8.20
CA ASN A 219 14.17 -13.59 6.82
C ASN A 219 14.21 -14.79 5.88
N CYS A 220 13.75 -14.62 4.65
CA CYS A 220 13.89 -15.64 3.63
C CYS A 220 14.39 -15.06 2.32
N GLU A 221 14.77 -15.94 1.41
CA GLU A 221 15.07 -15.62 0.01
C GLU A 221 14.35 -16.60 -0.91
N THR A 222 14.08 -16.16 -2.13
CA THR A 222 13.57 -17.02 -3.21
C THR A 222 14.67 -17.18 -4.27
N PRO A 223 15.64 -18.09 -4.08
CA PRO A 223 16.80 -18.21 -4.97
C PRO A 223 16.46 -18.77 -6.35
N GLU A 224 15.38 -19.56 -6.46
CA GLU A 224 14.87 -20.14 -7.70
C GLU A 224 13.34 -20.31 -7.63
N PRO A 225 12.64 -20.52 -8.76
CA PRO A 225 11.19 -20.79 -8.76
C PRO A 225 10.81 -21.95 -7.85
N GLY A 226 9.76 -21.76 -7.05
CA GLY A 226 9.24 -22.80 -6.15
C GLY A 226 10.13 -23.11 -4.94
N ARG A 227 11.18 -22.33 -4.67
CA ARG A 227 12.02 -22.52 -3.47
C ARG A 227 12.01 -21.29 -2.57
N VAL A 228 11.73 -21.51 -1.30
CA VAL A 228 11.91 -20.51 -0.23
C VAL A 228 13.01 -21.00 0.72
N SER A 229 14.09 -20.24 0.84
CA SER A 229 15.23 -20.54 1.72
C SER A 229 15.19 -19.63 2.94
N LEU A 230 15.10 -20.19 4.15
CA LEU A 230 15.07 -19.43 5.40
C LEU A 230 16.48 -19.04 5.84
N HIS A 231 16.65 -17.82 6.34
CA HIS A 231 17.93 -17.34 6.84
C HIS A 231 18.22 -17.92 8.23
N GLY A 232 19.47 -18.33 8.48
CA GLY A 232 19.88 -18.89 9.77
C GLY A 232 19.62 -20.39 9.96
N GLY A 233 19.18 -21.12 8.93
CA GLY A 233 19.05 -22.58 8.96
C GLY A 233 19.23 -23.21 7.57
N MET A 234 19.50 -24.51 7.51
CA MET A 234 19.54 -25.28 6.25
C MET A 234 18.13 -25.65 5.74
N THR A 235 17.10 -24.92 6.15
CA THR A 235 15.70 -25.24 5.86
C THR A 235 15.26 -24.58 4.57
N ASN A 236 14.83 -25.41 3.62
CA ASN A 236 14.16 -24.98 2.40
C ASN A 236 12.72 -25.48 2.44
N LEU A 237 11.81 -24.65 1.95
CA LEU A 237 10.43 -25.01 1.64
C LEU A 237 10.27 -25.04 0.11
N TYR A 238 9.36 -25.87 -0.37
CA TYR A 238 9.15 -26.10 -1.81
C TYR A 238 7.68 -25.90 -2.21
N PRO A 239 7.11 -24.70 -1.97
CA PRO A 239 5.73 -24.44 -2.30
C PRO A 239 5.50 -24.40 -3.82
N ASP A 240 4.31 -24.80 -4.26
CA ASP A 240 3.88 -24.69 -5.66
C ASP A 240 3.79 -23.22 -6.08
N ARG A 241 3.38 -22.35 -5.15
CA ARG A 241 3.18 -20.92 -5.38
C ARG A 241 3.76 -20.09 -4.23
N ILE A 242 4.29 -18.92 -4.56
CA ILE A 242 4.87 -17.98 -3.60
C ILE A 242 4.26 -16.61 -3.87
N VAL A 243 3.60 -16.04 -2.85
CA VAL A 243 3.06 -14.68 -2.86
C VAL A 243 3.81 -13.86 -1.83
N ALA A 244 4.13 -12.61 -2.15
CA ALA A 244 4.91 -11.76 -1.26
C ALA A 244 4.39 -10.32 -1.24
N LEU A 245 4.59 -9.67 -0.09
CA LEU A 245 4.47 -8.22 -0.01
C LEU A 245 5.59 -7.52 -0.79
N PRO A 246 5.32 -6.33 -1.39
CA PRO A 246 6.37 -5.48 -1.91
C PRO A 246 7.14 -4.82 -0.77
N GLU A 247 8.35 -4.36 -1.07
CA GLU A 247 8.99 -3.32 -0.28
C GLU A 247 8.36 -1.96 -0.59
N LEU A 248 8.17 -1.15 0.45
CA LEU A 248 7.76 0.25 0.32
C LEU A 248 9.00 1.15 0.40
N VAL A 249 9.19 1.97 -0.62
CA VAL A 249 10.29 2.95 -0.68
C VAL A 249 9.72 4.35 -0.87
N GLY A 250 10.31 5.33 -0.20
CA GLY A 250 9.95 6.74 -0.41
C GLY A 250 10.16 7.14 -1.88
N PRO A 251 9.27 7.95 -2.47
CA PRO A 251 9.49 8.47 -3.82
C PRO A 251 10.74 9.35 -3.83
N PHE A 252 11.59 9.16 -4.84
CA PHE A 252 12.68 10.10 -5.07
C PHE A 252 12.13 11.45 -5.53
N ALA A 253 12.50 12.50 -4.82
CA ALA A 253 12.13 13.88 -5.09
C ALA A 253 13.38 14.74 -4.93
N ARG A 254 13.83 15.37 -6.03
CA ARG A 254 15.01 16.23 -6.00
C ARG A 254 14.76 17.40 -5.06
N GLY A 255 15.70 17.71 -4.16
CA GLY A 255 15.57 18.81 -3.20
C GLY A 255 14.77 18.46 -1.92
N VAL A 256 14.31 17.21 -1.76
CA VAL A 256 13.69 16.71 -0.52
C VAL A 256 14.66 15.86 0.30
N HIS A 257 15.53 15.09 -0.37
CA HIS A 257 16.58 14.29 0.25
C HIS A 257 17.93 14.77 -0.32
N GLU A 258 18.79 15.34 0.53
CA GLU A 258 20.22 15.54 0.27
C GLU A 258 21.04 14.37 0.82
#